data_AF-A0A8J8AAM2-F1
#
_entry.id   AF-A0A8J8AAM2-F1
#
_cell.length_a   1.000
_cell.length_b   1.000
_cell.length_c   1.000
_cell.angle_alpha   90.00
_cell.angle_beta   90.00
_cell.angle_gamma   90.00
#
_symmetry.space_group_name_H-M   'P 1'
#
loop_
_entity.id
_entity.type
_entity.pdbx_description
1 polymer ?
#
loop_
_entity_poly.entity_id
_entity_poly.type
_entity_poly.pdbx_seq_one_letter_code
_entity_poly.pdbx_strand_id
1 'polypeptide(L)'
;MNELVMFSAVWVLGMILMALQLLALVWVIYDVLTKQKKMSNLEKILWIVLAFLFTILGALVYYLLVKRTGKYEEKPEEITSRDEPIVY
;
A
#
# COMPACT_ATOMS: atom_id res chain seq x y z
N MET A 1 -20.34 32.70 -20.06
CA MET A 1 -18.99 32.09 -20.11
C MET A 1 -18.60 31.42 -18.79
N ASN A 2 -18.77 32.07 -17.64
CA ASN A 2 -18.27 31.57 -16.35
C ASN A 2 -18.93 30.26 -15.89
N GLU A 3 -20.23 30.06 -16.13
CA GLU A 3 -20.95 28.84 -15.72
C GLU A 3 -20.45 27.59 -16.46
N LEU A 4 -20.31 27.66 -17.79
CA LEU A 4 -19.77 26.57 -18.61
C LEU A 4 -18.34 26.17 -18.20
N VAL A 5 -17.50 27.15 -17.84
CA VAL A 5 -16.15 26.89 -17.35
C VAL A 5 -16.20 26.13 -16.02
N MET A 6 -17.04 26.54 -15.07
CA MET A 6 -17.19 25.84 -13.79
C MET A 6 -17.71 24.41 -13.97
N PHE A 7 -18.71 24.21 -14.84
CA PHE A 7 -19.21 22.86 -15.15
C PHE A 7 -18.14 21.96 -15.77
N SER A 8 -17.36 22.48 -16.72
CA SER A 8 -16.26 21.71 -17.32
C SER A 8 -15.14 21.39 -16.32
N ALA A 9 -14.81 22.33 -15.42
CA ALA A 9 -13.77 22.14 -14.42
C ALA A 9 -14.16 21.08 -13.39
N VAL A 10 -15.42 21.09 -12.92
CA VAL A 10 -15.95 20.06 -12.02
C VAL A 10 -15.95 18.69 -12.68
N TRP A 11 -16.31 18.62 -13.97
CA TRP A 11 -16.27 17.37 -14.74
C TRP A 11 -14.85 16.81 -14.87
N VAL A 12 -13.89 17.65 -15.25
CA VAL A 12 -12.49 17.24 -15.39
C VAL A 12 -11.91 16.81 -14.04
N LEU A 13 -12.22 17.53 -12.96
CA LEU A 13 -11.81 17.16 -11.61
C LEU A 13 -12.40 15.80 -11.21
N GLY A 14 -13.68 15.55 -11.49
CA GLY A 14 -14.33 14.27 -11.23
C GLY A 14 -13.66 13.11 -11.99
N MET A 15 -13.30 13.32 -13.25
CA MET A 15 -12.59 12.33 -14.06
C MET A 15 -11.19 12.02 -13.51
N ILE A 16 -10.47 13.05 -13.06
CA ILE A 16 -9.15 12.88 -12.43
C ILE A 16 -9.26 12.10 -11.12
N LEU A 17 -10.23 12.44 -10.27
CA LEU A 17 -10.46 11.73 -9.00
C LEU A 17 -10.81 10.26 -9.24
N MET A 18 -11.66 9.97 -10.23
CA MET A 18 -12.00 8.60 -10.62
C MET A 18 -10.78 7.83 -11.13
N ALA A 19 -9.96 8.45 -11.97
CA ALA A 19 -8.72 7.83 -12.48
C ALA A 19 -7.72 7.55 -11.34
N LEU A 20 -7.54 8.50 -10.41
CA LEU A 20 -6.69 8.32 -9.23
C LEU A 20 -7.19 7.18 -8.34
N GLN A 21 -8.51 7.02 -8.19
CA GLN A 21 -9.11 5.94 -7.41
C GLN A 21 -8.73 4.56 -7.98
N LEU A 22 -8.88 4.40 -9.30
CA LEU A 22 -8.53 3.17 -10.00
C LEU A 22 -7.02 2.90 -9.94
N LEU A 23 -6.21 3.94 -10.15
CA LEU A 23 -4.76 3.82 -10.08
C LEU A 23 -4.30 3.40 -8.68
N ALA A 24 -4.90 3.95 -7.63
CA ALA A 24 -4.61 3.59 -6.25
C ALA A 24 -4.97 2.13 -5.95
N LEU A 25 -6.14 1.66 -6.42
CA LEU A 25 -6.55 0.26 -6.25
C LEU A 25 -5.57 -0.70 -6.93
N VAL A 26 -5.22 -0.44 -8.19
CA VAL A 26 -4.25 -1.24 -8.94
C VAL A 26 -2.88 -1.22 -8.25
N TRP A 27 -2.46 -0.07 -7.75
CA TRP A 27 -1.19 0.07 -7.03
C TRP A 27 -1.16 -0.76 -5.74
N VAL A 28 -2.22 -0.74 -4.93
CA VAL A 28 -2.29 -1.56 -3.70
C VAL A 28 -2.21 -3.04 -4.06
N ILE A 29 -2.98 -3.48 -5.04
CA ILE A 29 -2.95 -4.88 -5.50
C ILE A 29 -1.54 -5.27 -5.97
N TYR A 30 -0.91 -4.44 -6.79
CA TYR A 30 0.45 -4.67 -7.27
C TYR A 30 1.46 -4.74 -6.13
N ASP A 31 1.44 -3.80 -5.18
CA ASP A 31 2.39 -3.73 -4.08
C ASP A 31 2.24 -4.95 -3.15
N VAL A 32 1.00 -5.32 -2.82
CA VAL A 32 0.67 -6.50 -1.99
C VAL A 32 1.11 -7.82 -2.65
N LEU A 33 0.90 -7.97 -3.95
CA LEU A 33 1.22 -9.21 -4.67
C LEU A 33 2.71 -9.35 -5.00
N THR A 34 3.36 -8.26 -5.42
CA THR A 34 4.73 -8.33 -5.97
C THR A 34 5.81 -7.97 -4.97
N LYS A 35 5.56 -6.98 -4.10
CA LYS A 35 6.55 -6.48 -3.13
C LYS A 35 6.43 -7.17 -1.79
N GLN A 36 5.21 -7.40 -1.29
CA GLN A 36 4.98 -8.02 0.01
C GLN A 36 5.00 -9.56 -0.04
N LYS A 37 6.12 -10.15 -0.47
CA LYS A 37 6.24 -11.62 -0.66
C LYS A 37 6.09 -12.43 0.65
N LYS A 38 6.53 -11.87 1.78
CA LYS A 38 6.43 -12.52 3.11
C LYS A 38 5.09 -12.30 3.82
N MET A 39 4.19 -11.51 3.24
CA MET A 39 2.87 -11.24 3.79
C MET A 39 1.95 -12.45 3.61
N SER A 40 1.22 -12.80 4.66
CA SER A 40 0.29 -13.94 4.64
C SER A 40 -0.87 -13.70 3.66
N ASN A 41 -1.37 -14.77 3.03
CA ASN A 41 -2.48 -14.66 2.08
C ASN A 41 -3.74 -14.00 2.68
N LEU A 42 -4.03 -14.25 3.97
CA LEU A 42 -5.15 -13.62 4.66
C LEU A 42 -4.95 -12.11 4.83
N GLU A 43 -3.77 -11.66 5.25
CA GLU A 43 -3.50 -10.22 5.34
C GLU A 43 -3.55 -9.55 3.96
N LYS A 44 -3.02 -10.20 2.91
CA LYS A 44 -3.13 -9.67 1.53
C LYS A 44 -4.58 -9.40 1.14
N ILE A 45 -5.46 -10.36 1.38
CA ILE A 45 -6.89 -10.24 1.08
C ILE A 45 -7.52 -9.11 1.91
N LEU A 46 -7.22 -9.03 3.20
CA LEU A 46 -7.72 -7.96 4.06
C LEU A 46 -7.33 -6.57 3.54
N TRP A 47 -6.08 -6.36 3.12
CA TRP A 47 -5.65 -5.06 2.60
C TRP A 47 -6.28 -4.71 1.25
N ILE A 48 -6.48 -5.69 0.38
CA ILE A 48 -7.18 -5.48 -0.90
C ILE A 48 -8.65 -5.11 -0.63
N VAL A 49 -9.34 -5.83 0.27
CA VAL A 49 -10.73 -5.53 0.64
C VAL A 49 -10.84 -4.16 1.31
N LEU A 50 -9.91 -3.82 2.19
CA LEU A 50 -9.90 -2.52 2.87
C LEU A 50 -9.63 -1.37 1.89
N ALA A 51 -8.70 -1.55 0.95
CA ALA A 51 -8.43 -0.60 -0.12
C ALA A 51 -9.61 -0.48 -1.11
N PHE A 52 -10.39 -1.53 -1.30
CA PHE A 52 -11.61 -1.48 -2.11
C PHE A 52 -12.74 -0.71 -1.39
N LEU A 53 -12.97 -0.99 -0.11
CA LEU A 53 -14.06 -0.37 0.69
C LEU A 53 -13.77 1.09 1.05
N PHE A 54 -12.54 1.40 1.45
CA PHE A 54 -12.13 2.75 1.87
C PHE A 54 -11.38 3.52 0.78
N THR A 55 -11.23 2.93 -0.40
CA THR A 55 -10.62 3.54 -1.59
C THR A 55 -9.25 4.18 -1.30
N ILE A 56 -9.12 5.50 -1.45
CA ILE A 56 -7.89 6.27 -1.20
C ILE A 56 -7.46 6.20 0.26
N LEU A 57 -8.40 6.21 1.22
CA LEU A 57 -8.08 6.14 2.64
C LEU A 57 -7.49 4.77 3.01
N GLY A 58 -8.07 3.69 2.47
CA GLY A 58 -7.54 2.34 2.66
C GLY A 58 -6.13 2.18 2.09
N ALA A 59 -5.88 2.72 0.90
CA ALA A 59 -4.55 2.73 0.28
C ALA A 59 -3.52 3.55 1.08
N LEU A 60 -3.94 4.69 1.67
CA LEU A 60 -3.07 5.53 2.48
C LEU A 60 -2.65 4.84 3.78
N VAL A 61 -3.61 4.20 4.47
CA VAL A 61 -3.35 3.44 5.70
C VAL A 61 -2.43 2.25 5.41
N TYR A 62 -2.66 1.55 4.29
CA TYR A 62 -1.76 0.50 3.81
C TYR A 62 -0.32 1.02 3.64
N TYR A 63 -0.15 2.15 2.94
CA TYR A 63 1.17 2.72 2.73
C TYR A 63 1.89 3.05 4.05
N LEU A 64 1.19 3.64 5.02
CA LEU A 64 1.77 4.03 6.30
C LEU A 64 2.10 2.85 7.22
N LEU A 65 1.25 1.83 7.29
CA LEU A 65 1.41 0.71 8.23
C LEU A 65 2.20 -0.47 7.67
N VAL A 66 2.11 -0.72 6.36
CA VAL A 66 2.77 -1.87 5.74
C VAL A 66 4.08 -1.45 5.12
N LYS A 67 4.02 -0.43 4.25
CA LYS A 67 5.19 -0.04 3.46
C LYS A 67 6.16 0.82 4.23
N ARG A 68 5.69 1.82 4.99
CA ARG A 68 6.58 2.71 5.77
C ARG A 68 7.15 2.03 7.02
N THR A 69 6.41 1.12 7.63
CA THR A 69 6.87 0.43 8.85
C THR A 69 7.82 -0.74 8.52
N GLY A 70 8.00 -1.07 7.24
CA GLY A 70 8.90 -2.16 6.81
C GLY A 70 8.53 -3.50 7.46
N LYS A 71 7.25 -3.73 7.79
CA LYS A 71 6.82 -4.88 8.61
C LYS A 71 7.28 -6.22 8.03
N TYR A 72 7.38 -6.31 6.71
CA TYR A 72 7.81 -7.50 5.97
C TYR A 72 9.18 -7.33 5.31
N GLU A 73 9.88 -6.22 5.56
CA GLU A 73 11.27 -6.05 5.17
C GLU A 73 12.14 -6.90 6.09
N GLU A 74 13.16 -7.56 5.52
CA GLU A 74 14.13 -8.30 6.31
C GLU A 74 14.85 -7.33 7.24
N LYS A 75 14.64 -7.49 8.55
CA LYS A 75 15.58 -6.93 9.51
C LYS A 75 16.95 -7.55 9.18
N PRO A 76 18.00 -6.75 8.92
CA PRO A 76 19.33 -7.29 8.78
C PRO A 76 19.60 -8.14 10.01
N GLU A 77 19.97 -9.40 9.78
CA GLU A 77 20.19 -10.40 10.80
C GLU A 77 21.00 -9.77 11.93
N GLU A 78 20.38 -9.59 13.10
CA GLU A 78 21.08 -9.25 14.31
C GLU A 78 21.94 -10.47 14.60
N ILE A 79 23.21 -10.40 14.19
CA ILE A 79 24.22 -11.43 14.44
C ILE A 79 24.25 -11.64 15.95
N THR A 80 23.51 -12.64 16.39
CA THR A 80 23.54 -13.14 17.76
C THR A 80 24.90 -13.80 17.93
N SER A 81 25.90 -13.00 18.31
CA SER A 81 27.28 -13.42 18.61
C SER A 81 27.41 -14.12 19.97
N ARG A 82 26.39 -14.89 20.33
CA ARG A 82 26.26 -15.74 21.52
C ARG A 82 25.55 -16.97 20.97
N ASP A 83 26.16 -18.13 20.81
CA ASP A 83 26.78 -18.94 21.85
C ASP A 83 27.60 -20.08 21.22
N GLU A 84 28.93 -20.03 21.18
CA GLU A 84 29.75 -21.25 21.12
C GLU A 84 31.09 -21.01 21.86
N PRO A 85 31.31 -21.56 23.06
CA PRO A 85 32.65 -21.60 23.64
C PRO A 85 33.51 -22.56 22.82
N ILE A 86 34.59 -22.05 22.24
CA ILE A 86 35.68 -22.81 21.64
C ILE A 86 36.27 -23.79 22.67
N VAL A 87 35.90 -25.06 22.53
CA VAL A 87 36.51 -26.17 23.26
C VAL A 87 37.82 -26.49 22.53
N TYR A 88 38.94 -26.12 23.16
CA TYR A 88 40.28 -26.55 22.75
C TYR A 88 40.61 -27.94 23.28
#